data_AF-A0A1F6GCD8-F1
#
_entry.id   AF-A0A1F6GCD8-F1
#
_cell.length_a   1.000
_cell.length_b   1.000
_cell.length_c   1.000
_cell.angle_alpha   90.00
_cell.angle_beta   90.00
_cell.angle_gamma   90.00
#
_symmetry.space_group_name_H-M   'P 1'
#
loop_
_entity.id
_entity.type
_entity.pdbx_description
1 polymer ?
#
loop_
_entity_poly.entity_id
_entity_poly.type
_entity_poly.pdbx_seq_one_letter_code
_entity_poly.pdbx_strand_id
1 'polypeptide(L)' 'MDKYEEQYTVPIAFLGKIVGGKPKPADDVEELEWFPLDDLPKNISFAGNKKALAILKGKFKLN' A
#
# COMPACT_ATOMS: atom_id res chain seq x y z
N MET A 1 11.95 10.52 -4.52
CA MET A 1 10.89 11.21 -3.76
C MET A 1 9.65 11.19 -4.63
N ASP A 2 8.49 10.92 -4.04
CA ASP A 2 7.27 10.74 -4.84
C ASP A 2 6.83 12.10 -5.42
N LYS A 3 6.29 12.05 -6.63
CA LYS A 3 5.72 13.19 -7.34
C LYS A 3 4.34 12.82 -7.85
N TYR A 4 3.39 13.74 -7.71
CA TYR A 4 2.07 13.67 -8.31
C TYR A 4 1.81 14.98 -9.02
N GLU A 5 1.47 14.92 -10.33
CA GLU A 5 1.26 16.11 -11.16
C GLU A 5 2.36 17.18 -11.02
N GLU A 6 3.63 16.77 -11.13
CA GLU A 6 4.84 17.60 -10.96
C GLU A 6 5.10 18.16 -9.55
N GLN A 7 4.23 17.91 -8.59
CA GLN A 7 4.42 18.34 -7.20
C GLN A 7 5.03 17.24 -6.34
N TYR A 8 6.00 17.61 -5.50
CA TYR A 8 6.56 16.68 -4.52
C TYR A 8 5.54 16.40 -3.42
N THR A 9 5.37 15.12 -3.13
CA THR A 9 4.41 14.66 -2.12
C THR A 9 5.13 14.05 -0.91
N VAL A 10 4.53 14.20 0.28
CA VAL A 10 4.93 13.47 1.48
C VAL A 10 3.90 12.37 1.75
N PRO A 11 4.21 11.10 1.47
CA PRO A 11 3.27 10.01 1.70
C PRO A 11 3.15 9.72 3.20
N ILE A 12 1.93 9.62 3.69
CA ILE A 12 1.61 9.21 5.06
C ILE A 12 0.81 7.91 4.99
N ALA A 13 1.29 6.87 5.68
CA ALA A 13 0.65 5.56 5.69
C ALA A 13 0.17 5.19 7.11
N PHE A 14 -1.02 4.59 7.19
CA PHE A 14 -1.62 4.12 8.44
C PHE A 14 -1.84 2.60 8.37
N LEU A 15 -1.60 1.90 9.50
CA LEU A 15 -1.96 0.50 9.64
C LEU A 15 -3.35 0.39 10.26
N GLY A 16 -4.33 -0.05 9.46
CA GLY A 16 -5.70 -0.28 9.90
C GLY A 16 -6.03 -1.76 10.05
N LYS A 17 -7.12 -2.05 10.77
CA LYS A 17 -7.74 -3.38 10.84
C LYS A 17 -9.15 -3.31 10.26
N ILE A 18 -9.46 -4.21 9.33
CA ILE A 18 -10.81 -4.36 8.79
C ILE A 18 -11.68 -5.02 9.87
N VAL A 19 -12.81 -4.40 10.19
CA VAL A 19 -13.75 -4.89 11.21
C VAL A 19 -15.03 -5.50 10.62
N GLY A 20 -15.28 -5.31 9.32
CA GLY A 20 -16.43 -5.86 8.61
C GLY A 20 -16.59 -5.25 7.20
N GLY A 21 -17.59 -5.73 6.46
CA GLY A 21 -17.92 -5.25 5.10
C GLY A 21 -17.50 -6.20 3.97
N LYS A 22 -17.81 -5.81 2.73
CA LYS A 22 -17.37 -6.50 1.51
C LYS A 22 -16.53 -5.55 0.66
N PRO A 23 -15.24 -5.86 0.39
CA PRO A 23 -14.39 -5.01 -0.42
C PRO A 23 -14.94 -4.89 -1.85
N LYS A 24 -14.91 -3.69 -2.40
CA LYS A 24 -15.27 -3.38 -3.78
C LYS A 24 -14.33 -2.29 -4.31
N PRO A 25 -13.93 -2.34 -5.59
CA PRO A 25 -13.23 -1.22 -6.22
C PRO A 25 -14.04 0.08 -6.11
N ALA A 26 -13.34 1.20 -6.00
CA ALA A 26 -13.92 2.54 -6.08
C ALA A 26 -13.98 2.98 -7.56
N ASP A 27 -14.60 4.14 -7.83
CA ASP A 27 -14.83 4.62 -9.20
C ASP A 27 -13.55 4.86 -10.01
N ASP A 28 -12.42 5.10 -9.34
CA ASP A 28 -11.09 5.30 -9.91
C ASP A 28 -10.19 4.05 -9.90
N VAL A 29 -10.76 2.89 -9.56
CA VAL A 29 -10.04 1.62 -9.42
C VAL A 29 -10.73 0.53 -10.24
N GLU A 30 -9.99 -0.11 -11.14
CA GLU A 30 -10.52 -1.21 -11.96
C GLU A 30 -10.73 -2.49 -11.14
N GLU A 31 -9.79 -2.84 -10.26
CA GLU A 31 -9.78 -4.10 -9.52
C GLU A 31 -9.20 -3.95 -8.10
N LEU A 32 -9.67 -4.80 -7.18
CA LEU A 32 -9.21 -4.83 -5.79
C LEU A 32 -8.94 -6.27 -5.35
N GLU A 33 -7.68 -6.55 -5.01
CA GLU A 33 -7.22 -7.87 -4.57
C GLU A 33 -6.41 -7.80 -3.27
N TRP A 34 -6.36 -8.93 -2.56
CA TRP A 34 -5.54 -9.12 -1.37
C TRP A 34 -4.26 -9.88 -1.70
N PHE A 35 -3.12 -9.34 -1.29
CA PHE A 35 -1.81 -9.95 -1.50
C PHE A 35 -1.15 -10.30 -0.16
N PRO A 36 -0.52 -11.48 -0.03
CA PRO A 36 0.37 -11.76 1.07
C PRO A 36 1.55 -10.78 1.10
N LEU A 37 2.02 -10.38 2.28
CA LEU A 37 3.14 -9.43 2.42
C LEU A 37 4.48 -9.98 1.90
N ASP A 38 4.57 -11.30 1.75
CA ASP A 38 5.71 -11.99 1.13
C ASP A 38 5.57 -12.20 -0.38
N ASP A 39 4.40 -11.94 -0.95
CA ASP A 39 4.10 -12.12 -2.38
C ASP A 39 3.37 -10.89 -2.94
N LEU A 40 4.07 -9.76 -2.90
CA LEU A 40 3.57 -8.49 -3.40
C LEU A 40 3.79 -8.35 -4.91
N PRO A 41 2.88 -7.67 -5.63
CA PRO A 41 3.07 -7.38 -7.04
C PRO A 41 4.34 -6.53 -7.28
N LYS A 42 5.03 -6.79 -8.39
CA LYS A 42 6.31 -6.13 -8.71
C LYS A 42 6.14 -4.66 -9.13
N ASN A 43 4.97 -4.32 -9.65
CA ASN A 43 4.61 -3.02 -10.23
C ASN A 43 3.91 -2.08 -9.23
N ILE A 44 4.27 -2.12 -7.95
CA ILE A 44 3.75 -1.15 -6.97
C ILE A 44 4.19 0.27 -7.37
N SER A 45 3.21 1.15 -7.52
CA SER A 45 3.42 2.57 -7.82
C SER A 45 4.01 3.32 -6.64
N PHE A 46 4.83 4.34 -6.95
CA PHE A 46 5.51 5.23 -5.99
C PHE A 46 6.56 4.55 -5.09
N ALA A 47 7.62 5.30 -4.76
CA ALA A 47 8.70 4.82 -3.89
C ALA A 47 8.28 4.80 -2.42
N GLY A 48 7.42 5.74 -1.99
CA GLY A 48 6.88 5.82 -0.64
C GLY A 48 6.08 4.59 -0.25
N ASN A 49 5.23 4.09 -1.15
CA ASN A 49 4.45 2.86 -0.92
C ASN A 49 5.36 1.65 -0.69
N LYS A 50 6.39 1.49 -1.54
CA LYS A 50 7.39 0.42 -1.37
C LYS A 50 8.11 0.51 -0.03
N LYS A 51 8.46 1.73 0.39
CA LYS A 51 9.12 1.98 1.69
C LYS A 51 8.19 1.64 2.85
N ALA A 52 6.93 2.05 2.80
CA ALA A 52 5.93 1.75 3.84
C ALA A 52 5.73 0.22 4.00
N LEU A 53 5.60 -0.51 2.88
CA LEU A 53 5.47 -1.96 2.88
C LEU A 53 6.72 -2.68 3.43
N ALA A 54 7.93 -2.19 3.11
CA ALA A 54 9.16 -2.72 3.67
C ALA A 54 9.24 -2.53 5.20
N ILE A 55 8.82 -1.37 5.71
CA ILE A 55 8.72 -1.09 7.16
C ILE A 55 7.71 -2.04 7.81
N LEU A 56 6.54 -2.21 7.19
CA LEU A 56 5.49 -3.11 7.68
C LEU A 56 6.00 -4.56 7.76
N LYS A 57 6.69 -5.03 6.72
CA LYS A 57 7.28 -6.36 6.66
C LYS A 57 8.32 -6.59 7.75
N GLY A 58 9.18 -5.59 8.01
CA GLY A 58 10.11 -5.63 9.13
C GLY A 58 9.41 -5.77 10.48
N LYS A 59 8.29 -5.05 10.71
CA LYS A 59 7.51 -5.14 11.94
C LYS A 59 6.91 -6.52 12.18
N PHE A 60 6.46 -7.22 11.13
CA PHE A 60 5.85 -8.55 11.26
C PHE A 60 6.84 -9.71 11.21
N LYS A 61 8.05 -9.52 10.69
CA LYS A 61 9.14 -10.52 10.74
C LYS A 61 9.89 -10.56 12.08
N LEU A 62 9.69 -9.56 12.93
CA LEU A 62 10.25 -9.48 14.29
C LEU A 62 9.31 -10.05 15.36
N ASN A 63 8.18 -10.61 14.96
CA ASN A 63 7.23 -11.37 15.80
C ASN A 63 7.27 -12.84 15.40
#